data_AF-A0A452UP95-F1
#
_entry.id   AF-A0A452UP95-F1
#
_cell.length_a   1.000
_cell.length_b   1.000
_cell.length_c   1.000
_cell.angle_alpha   90.00
_cell.angle_beta   90.00
_cell.angle_gamma   90.00
#
_symmetry.space_group_name_H-M   'P 1'
#
loop_
_entity.id
_entity.type
_entity.pdbx_description
1 polymer ?
#
loop_
_entity_poly.entity_id
_entity_poly.type
_entity_poly.pdbx_seq_one_letter_code
_entity_poly.pdbx_strand_id
1 'polypeptide(L)'
;MLEVLRVLSASSEALHHAVIFLFNGAEENVLQASHGFITQHPWASLIRAFINLEAAGVGGKELVFQTGPENPWLVQAYVSAAKHPFASVVAQEVFQSGIIPSDTDFRIYRDFGNIPGIDLAFIENGYIYHTKYDTADRILTDSIQRAGDNILAVLKYLATSDMLPSSSKYRHGNMVFFDVLGLFVIAYPSRVGSIINSVVVMAVVLYLGKKLLQPKHKIAGNYMKDFFCALGITLISWFTCLVTVLILAVFVSLIGQSLSWYNHFYVSVCLYGTAAVAKIILIHTLAKKFYYVVSVRPVYGFLFAASEDGRQIPVGFVVGFLSQQTLFGTMIENWLQNRVNFLEGIFRGFGGLPCAAELSVFGCSSLPLRNLARGHSLPGGTHCPPCSGSSGTWRGYMGGICCPLSYT
;
A
#
# COMPACT_ATOMS: atom_id res chain seq x y z
N MET A 1 -21.74 -1.16 -1.69
CA MET A 1 -22.53 -0.87 -0.46
C MET A 1 -24.02 -1.16 -0.62
N LEU A 2 -24.72 -0.54 -1.57
CA LEU A 2 -26.19 -0.70 -1.73
C LEU A 2 -26.63 -2.16 -1.84
N GLU A 3 -25.89 -2.97 -2.59
CA GLU A 3 -26.20 -4.40 -2.75
C GLU A 3 -26.04 -5.19 -1.44
N VAL A 4 -25.00 -4.89 -0.66
CA VAL A 4 -24.80 -5.51 0.66
C VAL A 4 -25.93 -5.11 1.62
N LEU A 5 -26.36 -3.84 1.59
CA LEU A 5 -27.52 -3.37 2.36
C LEU A 5 -28.80 -4.12 1.94
N ARG A 6 -29.05 -4.26 0.64
CA ARG A 6 -30.19 -5.02 0.10
C ARG A 6 -30.20 -6.46 0.62
N VAL A 7 -29.07 -7.16 0.50
CA VAL A 7 -28.94 -8.55 0.93
C VAL A 7 -29.12 -8.69 2.45
N LEU A 8 -28.53 -7.80 3.25
CA LEU A 8 -28.70 -7.84 4.72
C LEU A 8 -30.14 -7.52 5.13
N SER A 9 -30.79 -6.56 4.48
CA SER A 9 -32.18 -6.18 4.81
C SER A 9 -33.20 -7.29 4.51
N ALA A 10 -32.90 -8.16 3.55
CA ALA A 10 -33.73 -9.30 3.19
C ALA A 10 -33.33 -10.61 3.91
N SER A 11 -32.25 -10.59 4.70
CA SER A 11 -31.74 -11.75 5.41
C SER A 11 -32.58 -12.05 6.64
N SER A 12 -32.88 -13.33 6.89
CA SER A 12 -33.51 -13.78 8.13
C SER A 12 -32.52 -13.96 9.29
N GLU A 13 -31.22 -13.84 9.02
CA GLU A 13 -30.16 -13.95 10.00
C GLU A 13 -30.13 -12.73 10.93
N ALA A 14 -30.29 -12.96 12.23
CA ALA A 14 -30.23 -11.91 13.23
C ALA A 14 -28.79 -11.45 13.44
N LEU A 15 -28.54 -10.14 13.31
CA LEU A 15 -27.26 -9.53 13.67
C LEU A 15 -27.24 -9.21 15.17
N HIS A 16 -26.11 -9.43 15.84
CA HIS A 16 -25.93 -9.08 17.25
C HIS A 16 -25.61 -7.58 17.42
N HIS A 17 -24.98 -6.99 16.41
CA HIS A 17 -24.54 -5.60 16.40
C HIS A 17 -25.16 -4.83 15.23
N ALA A 18 -25.44 -3.56 15.44
CA ALA A 18 -25.97 -2.68 14.40
C ALA A 18 -24.91 -2.41 13.31
N VAL A 19 -25.36 -2.34 12.06
CA VAL A 19 -24.54 -1.97 10.90
C VAL A 19 -24.98 -0.60 10.41
N ILE A 20 -24.02 0.32 10.26
CA ILE A 20 -24.25 1.65 9.70
C ILE A 20 -23.61 1.70 8.32
N PHE A 21 -24.42 1.97 7.29
CA PHE A 21 -23.95 2.29 5.95
C PHE A 21 -23.82 3.80 5.83
N LEU A 22 -22.57 4.31 5.77
CA LEU A 22 -22.30 5.73 5.61
C LEU A 22 -22.00 6.03 4.14
N PHE A 23 -22.89 6.75 3.48
CA PHE A 23 -22.64 7.32 2.15
C PHE A 23 -22.24 8.78 2.32
N ASN A 24 -20.94 9.03 2.37
CA ASN A 24 -20.35 10.35 2.51
C ASN A 24 -19.75 10.83 1.18
N GLY A 25 -19.52 12.14 1.07
CA GLY A 25 -18.95 12.77 -0.12
C GLY A 25 -17.83 13.75 0.24
N ALA A 26 -17.33 14.49 -0.75
CA ALA A 26 -16.24 15.45 -0.56
C ALA A 26 -14.97 14.85 0.07
N GLU A 27 -14.70 13.56 -0.23
CA GLU A 27 -13.41 12.91 0.00
C GLU A 27 -12.33 13.65 -0.81
N GLU A 28 -12.59 13.82 -2.11
CA GLU A 28 -11.80 14.59 -3.09
C GLU A 28 -11.44 16.01 -2.65
N ASN A 29 -12.28 16.62 -1.80
CA ASN A 29 -12.04 17.93 -1.20
C ASN A 29 -11.51 17.79 0.24
N VAL A 30 -10.55 16.88 0.43
CA VAL A 30 -9.85 16.65 1.71
C VAL A 30 -10.76 16.10 2.81
N LEU A 31 -11.43 14.97 2.54
CA LEU A 31 -12.07 14.11 3.55
C LEU A 31 -13.13 14.80 4.43
N GLN A 32 -13.83 15.81 3.90
CA GLN A 32 -14.62 16.73 4.73
C GLN A 32 -15.81 16.04 5.41
N ALA A 33 -16.52 15.17 4.70
CA ALA A 33 -17.73 14.56 5.25
C ALA A 33 -17.41 13.47 6.29
N SER A 34 -16.36 12.66 6.08
CA SER A 34 -15.92 11.70 7.11
C SER A 34 -15.42 12.45 8.35
N HIS A 35 -14.70 13.56 8.17
CA HIS A 35 -14.27 14.41 9.28
C HIS A 35 -15.47 14.99 10.05
N GLY A 36 -16.48 15.50 9.33
CA GLY A 36 -17.73 15.96 9.93
C GLY A 36 -18.45 14.85 10.70
N PHE A 37 -18.55 13.66 10.13
CA PHE A 37 -19.16 12.50 10.79
C PHE A 37 -18.44 12.15 12.09
N ILE A 38 -17.12 11.96 12.04
CA ILE A 38 -16.32 11.55 13.20
C ILE A 38 -16.30 12.60 14.31
N THR A 39 -16.22 13.89 13.96
CA THR A 39 -16.05 14.95 14.97
C THR A 39 -17.37 15.50 15.53
N GLN A 40 -18.48 15.35 14.80
CA GLN A 40 -19.73 16.03 15.16
C GLN A 40 -20.94 15.11 15.27
N HIS A 41 -20.96 13.96 14.58
CA HIS A 41 -22.16 13.13 14.52
C HIS A 41 -22.32 12.29 15.79
N PRO A 42 -23.51 12.25 16.44
CA PRO A 42 -23.71 11.51 17.69
C PRO A 42 -23.36 10.02 17.60
N TRP A 43 -23.58 9.41 16.43
CA TRP A 43 -23.27 7.98 16.21
C TRP A 43 -21.79 7.67 16.12
N ALA A 44 -20.90 8.65 15.90
CA ALA A 44 -19.45 8.39 15.82
C ALA A 44 -18.94 7.68 17.08
N SER A 45 -19.48 8.04 18.26
CA SER A 45 -19.14 7.42 19.55
C SER A 45 -19.57 5.95 19.69
N LEU A 46 -20.52 5.49 18.85
CA LEU A 46 -21.05 4.13 18.86
C LEU A 46 -20.23 3.17 17.98
N ILE A 47 -19.43 3.71 17.05
CA ILE A 47 -18.68 2.90 16.11
C ILE A 47 -17.55 2.15 16.82
N ARG A 48 -17.50 0.82 16.61
CA ARG A 48 -16.47 -0.06 17.19
C ARG A 48 -15.44 -0.55 16.18
N ALA A 49 -15.85 -0.68 14.92
CA ALA A 49 -14.98 -0.93 13.79
C ALA A 49 -15.62 -0.38 12.51
N PHE A 50 -14.81 -0.18 11.46
CA PHE A 50 -15.30 0.23 10.15
C PHE A 50 -14.60 -0.54 9.02
N ILE A 51 -15.26 -0.58 7.86
CA ILE A 51 -14.70 -1.06 6.60
C ILE A 51 -14.81 0.11 5.63
N ASN A 52 -13.67 0.63 5.18
CA ASN A 52 -13.62 1.66 4.15
C ASN A 52 -13.47 1.02 2.77
N LEU A 53 -14.16 1.58 1.78
CA LEU A 53 -14.26 1.04 0.44
C LEU A 53 -13.81 2.09 -0.57
N GLU A 54 -12.63 1.89 -1.12
CA GLU A 54 -11.95 2.80 -2.01
C GLU A 54 -11.72 2.20 -3.40
N ALA A 55 -11.27 3.05 -4.31
CA ALA A 55 -10.79 2.63 -5.61
C ALA A 55 -9.69 3.58 -6.09
N ALA A 56 -8.53 3.02 -6.42
CA ALA A 56 -7.44 3.68 -7.14
C ALA A 56 -7.30 3.12 -8.56
N GLY A 57 -8.40 2.59 -9.10
CA GLY A 57 -8.51 1.90 -10.39
C GLY A 57 -9.92 1.36 -10.61
N VAL A 58 -10.19 0.80 -11.78
CA VAL A 58 -11.56 0.42 -12.19
C VAL A 58 -11.93 -1.03 -11.89
N GLY A 59 -11.04 -1.80 -11.24
CA GLY A 59 -11.39 -3.15 -10.81
C GLY A 59 -10.20 -3.98 -10.34
N GLY A 60 -10.22 -5.24 -10.77
CA GLY A 60 -9.35 -6.29 -10.27
C GLY A 60 -9.79 -6.83 -8.93
N LYS A 61 -8.83 -7.35 -8.16
CA LYS A 61 -9.04 -7.79 -6.78
C LYS A 61 -8.94 -6.59 -5.86
N GLU A 62 -9.93 -6.40 -5.00
CA GLU A 62 -9.90 -5.43 -3.91
C GLU A 62 -8.79 -5.79 -2.91
N LEU A 63 -7.77 -4.94 -2.83
CA LEU A 63 -6.62 -5.13 -1.97
C LEU A 63 -6.91 -4.54 -0.60
N VAL A 64 -6.76 -5.32 0.46
CA VAL A 64 -6.59 -4.77 1.81
C VAL A 64 -5.19 -4.18 1.92
N PHE A 65 -5.13 -2.86 1.99
CA PHE A 65 -3.87 -2.10 2.05
C PHE A 65 -3.71 -1.32 3.35
N GLN A 66 -4.73 -1.15 4.19
CA GLN A 66 -4.54 -0.64 5.55
C GLN A 66 -5.42 -1.38 6.55
N THR A 67 -4.87 -1.62 7.74
CA THR A 67 -5.60 -2.14 8.89
C THR A 67 -5.15 -1.46 10.17
N GLY A 68 -6.04 -1.43 11.17
CA GLY A 68 -5.72 -0.95 12.51
C GLY A 68 -6.44 0.35 12.86
N PRO A 69 -5.94 1.10 13.87
CA PRO A 69 -4.64 0.92 14.51
C PRO A 69 -4.64 -0.23 15.52
N GLU A 70 -3.55 -1.02 15.60
CA GLU A 70 -3.26 -2.03 16.64
C GLU A 70 -4.34 -3.11 16.90
N ASN A 71 -5.23 -3.38 15.93
CA ASN A 71 -6.35 -4.30 16.09
C ASN A 71 -6.16 -5.57 15.22
N PRO A 72 -5.34 -6.53 15.67
CA PRO A 72 -5.01 -7.74 14.91
C PRO A 72 -6.23 -8.63 14.63
N TRP A 73 -7.26 -8.53 15.47
CA TRP A 73 -8.49 -9.30 15.32
C TRP A 73 -9.26 -8.92 14.04
N LEU A 74 -9.16 -7.69 13.54
CA LEU A 74 -9.80 -7.29 12.29
C LEU A 74 -9.16 -7.96 11.07
N VAL A 75 -7.82 -8.05 11.06
CA VAL A 75 -7.10 -8.80 10.04
C VAL A 75 -7.52 -10.27 10.08
N GLN A 76 -7.62 -10.86 11.28
CA GLN A 76 -8.05 -12.24 11.44
C GLN A 76 -9.51 -12.46 11.02
N ALA A 77 -10.39 -11.50 11.32
CA ALA A 77 -11.79 -11.52 10.87
C ALA A 77 -11.86 -11.50 9.34
N TYR A 78 -11.08 -10.64 8.69
CA TYR A 78 -10.99 -10.60 7.23
C TYR A 78 -10.50 -11.93 6.66
N VAL A 79 -9.36 -12.43 7.15
CA VAL A 79 -8.77 -13.69 6.67
C VAL A 79 -9.70 -14.88 6.87
N SER A 80 -10.49 -14.89 7.96
CA SER A 80 -11.40 -16.00 8.27
C SER A 80 -12.71 -15.93 7.50
N ALA A 81 -13.22 -14.74 7.22
CA ALA A 81 -14.56 -14.54 6.67
C ALA A 81 -14.59 -14.20 5.18
N ALA A 82 -13.57 -13.52 4.64
CA ALA A 82 -13.54 -13.15 3.24
C ALA A 82 -13.51 -14.42 2.36
N LYS A 83 -14.43 -14.50 1.39
CA LYS A 83 -14.49 -15.63 0.45
C LYS A 83 -13.28 -15.68 -0.49
N HIS A 84 -12.71 -14.52 -0.77
CA HIS A 84 -11.61 -14.34 -1.68
C HIS A 84 -10.59 -13.35 -1.11
N PRO A 85 -9.85 -13.72 -0.05
CA PRO A 85 -9.00 -12.77 0.65
C PRO A 85 -7.84 -12.28 -0.25
N PHE A 86 -7.55 -10.98 -0.21
CA PHE A 86 -6.41 -10.38 -0.91
C PHE A 86 -5.88 -9.18 -0.09
N ALA A 87 -4.65 -9.30 0.41
CA ALA A 87 -4.10 -8.35 1.37
C ALA A 87 -2.57 -8.23 1.25
N SER A 88 -2.01 -7.06 1.58
CA SER A 88 -0.56 -6.82 1.54
C SER A 88 -0.08 -5.84 2.60
N VAL A 89 0.73 -6.33 3.55
CA VAL A 89 1.41 -5.49 4.55
C VAL A 89 2.41 -4.52 3.89
N VAL A 90 2.99 -4.89 2.75
CA VAL A 90 3.91 -4.01 2.03
C VAL A 90 3.15 -2.81 1.48
N ALA A 91 1.93 -3.02 0.95
CA ALA A 91 1.07 -1.93 0.53
C ALA A 91 0.73 -1.01 1.72
N GLN A 92 0.48 -1.59 2.90
CA GLN A 92 0.27 -0.83 4.13
C GLN A 92 1.47 0.04 4.51
N GLU A 93 2.67 -0.54 4.53
CA GLU A 93 3.89 0.20 4.87
C GLU A 93 4.18 1.32 3.87
N VAL A 94 4.02 1.04 2.57
CA VAL A 94 4.22 2.05 1.51
C VAL A 94 3.20 3.19 1.64
N PHE A 95 1.93 2.88 1.82
CA PHE A 95 0.89 3.91 1.97
C PHE A 95 1.08 4.72 3.25
N GLN A 96 1.35 4.06 4.39
CA GLN A 96 1.59 4.73 5.67
C GLN A 96 2.91 5.51 5.72
N SER A 97 3.88 5.21 4.85
CA SER A 97 5.13 5.98 4.75
C SER A 97 4.93 7.40 4.21
N GLY A 98 3.78 7.68 3.57
CA GLY A 98 3.50 8.97 2.93
C GLY A 98 4.23 9.18 1.61
N ILE A 99 4.91 8.16 1.07
CA ILE A 99 5.55 8.25 -0.25
C ILE A 99 4.53 8.33 -1.39
N ILE A 100 3.36 7.75 -1.17
CA ILE A 100 2.19 7.91 -2.03
C ILE A 100 1.42 9.13 -1.51
N PRO A 101 1.25 10.20 -2.31
CA PRO A 101 0.53 11.41 -1.90
C PRO A 101 -0.99 11.19 -2.02
N SER A 102 -1.51 10.20 -1.31
CA SER A 102 -2.91 9.83 -1.30
C SER A 102 -3.39 9.71 0.14
N ASP A 103 -4.66 9.98 0.35
CA ASP A 103 -5.33 9.79 1.63
C ASP A 103 -6.68 9.12 1.40
N THR A 104 -7.31 8.65 2.47
CA THR A 104 -8.63 8.04 2.42
C THR A 104 -9.40 8.37 3.70
N ASP A 105 -10.70 8.13 3.69
CA ASP A 105 -11.53 8.30 4.88
C ASP A 105 -11.01 7.47 6.08
N PHE A 106 -10.29 6.36 5.83
CA PHE A 106 -9.63 5.57 6.87
C PHE A 106 -8.77 6.41 7.81
N ARG A 107 -8.04 7.40 7.29
CA ARG A 107 -7.21 8.28 8.13
C ARG A 107 -8.06 9.04 9.13
N ILE A 108 -9.23 9.55 8.72
CA ILE A 108 -10.09 10.32 9.63
C ILE A 108 -10.57 9.44 10.78
N TYR A 109 -11.04 8.23 10.48
CA TYR A 109 -11.49 7.29 11.50
C TYR A 109 -10.36 6.88 12.45
N ARG A 110 -9.14 6.69 11.92
CA ARG A 110 -7.94 6.36 12.70
C ARG A 110 -7.47 7.52 13.58
N ASP A 111 -7.25 8.69 13.00
CA ASP A 111 -6.51 9.79 13.63
C ASP A 111 -7.42 10.68 14.49
N PHE A 112 -8.68 10.86 14.10
CA PHE A 112 -9.64 11.69 14.83
C PHE A 112 -10.65 10.86 15.62
N GLY A 113 -10.98 9.65 15.14
CA GLY A 113 -11.91 8.74 15.82
C GLY A 113 -11.23 7.74 16.75
N ASN A 114 -9.96 7.39 16.53
CA ASN A 114 -9.29 6.25 17.16
C ASN A 114 -10.12 4.95 17.04
N ILE A 115 -10.82 4.80 15.91
CA ILE A 115 -11.64 3.64 15.59
C ILE A 115 -10.79 2.72 14.71
N PRO A 116 -10.75 1.40 14.99
CA PRO A 116 -10.04 0.48 14.13
C PRO A 116 -10.85 0.09 12.90
N GLY A 117 -10.18 -0.14 11.77
CA GLY A 117 -10.86 -0.55 10.55
C GLY A 117 -9.99 -1.33 9.58
N ILE A 118 -10.59 -1.61 8.42
CA ILE A 118 -9.97 -2.21 7.24
C ILE A 118 -10.20 -1.26 6.07
N ASP A 119 -9.16 -0.94 5.32
CA ASP A 119 -9.25 -0.18 4.07
C ASP A 119 -9.01 -1.09 2.87
N LEU A 120 -9.95 -1.10 1.93
CA LEU A 120 -9.93 -1.94 0.73
C LEU A 120 -10.00 -1.06 -0.51
N ALA A 121 -9.13 -1.31 -1.49
CA ALA A 121 -9.17 -0.58 -2.76
C ALA A 121 -9.14 -1.51 -3.98
N PHE A 122 -9.92 -1.19 -5.01
CA PHE A 122 -9.61 -1.64 -6.38
C PHE A 122 -8.34 -0.93 -6.86
N ILE A 123 -7.43 -1.67 -7.50
CA ILE A 123 -6.11 -1.14 -7.91
C ILE A 123 -5.76 -1.42 -9.37
N GLU A 124 -6.57 -2.21 -10.09
CA GLU A 124 -6.28 -2.54 -11.48
C GLU A 124 -6.69 -1.39 -12.40
N ASN A 125 -5.83 -1.09 -13.37
CA ASN A 125 -6.03 -0.03 -14.34
C ASN A 125 -6.24 1.37 -13.71
N GLY A 126 -5.42 1.73 -12.73
CA GLY A 126 -5.40 3.08 -12.16
C GLY A 126 -4.97 4.21 -13.09
N TYR A 127 -4.68 3.96 -14.39
CA TYR A 127 -4.33 5.02 -15.33
C TYR A 127 -5.50 5.99 -15.60
N ILE A 128 -6.72 5.48 -15.48
CA ILE A 128 -7.94 6.25 -15.73
C ILE A 128 -8.52 6.89 -14.47
N TYR A 129 -7.97 6.55 -13.30
CA TYR A 129 -8.32 7.13 -12.01
C TYR A 129 -8.12 8.65 -12.00
N HIS A 130 -9.06 9.41 -11.40
CA HIS A 130 -9.14 10.88 -11.48
C HIS A 130 -9.02 11.46 -12.89
N THR A 131 -9.52 10.76 -13.91
CA THR A 131 -9.62 11.30 -15.26
C THR A 131 -11.06 11.26 -15.76
N LYS A 132 -11.36 12.03 -16.81
CA LYS A 132 -12.65 11.95 -17.53
C LYS A 132 -12.97 10.56 -18.10
N TYR A 133 -11.99 9.66 -18.11
CA TYR A 133 -12.11 8.31 -18.63
C TYR A 133 -12.51 7.30 -17.55
N ASP A 134 -12.66 7.73 -16.29
CA ASP A 134 -13.25 6.93 -15.21
C ASP A 134 -14.77 6.89 -15.36
N THR A 135 -15.25 5.91 -16.12
CA THR A 135 -16.66 5.78 -16.49
C THR A 135 -17.22 4.44 -16.03
N ALA A 136 -18.50 4.40 -15.68
CA ALA A 136 -19.13 3.24 -15.07
C ALA A 136 -19.07 1.96 -15.93
N ASP A 137 -19.05 2.10 -17.26
CA ASP A 137 -18.93 0.98 -18.23
C ASP A 137 -17.58 0.25 -18.16
N ARG A 138 -16.58 0.84 -17.47
CA ARG A 138 -15.25 0.24 -17.31
C ARG A 138 -15.07 -0.51 -16.00
N ILE A 139 -16.05 -0.43 -15.11
CA ILE A 139 -16.00 -1.18 -13.86
C ILE A 139 -16.34 -2.63 -14.16
N LEU A 140 -15.41 -3.53 -13.84
CA LEU A 140 -15.57 -4.96 -14.08
C LEU A 140 -16.66 -5.52 -13.14
N THR A 141 -17.70 -6.13 -13.71
CA THR A 141 -18.79 -6.74 -12.91
C THR A 141 -18.28 -7.82 -11.97
N ASP A 142 -17.28 -8.59 -12.40
CA ASP A 142 -16.64 -9.62 -11.56
C ASP A 142 -15.96 -9.02 -10.32
N SER A 143 -15.36 -7.83 -10.46
CA SER A 143 -14.77 -7.10 -9.33
C SER A 143 -15.83 -6.64 -8.34
N ILE A 144 -16.97 -6.13 -8.83
CA ILE A 144 -18.10 -5.74 -7.98
C ILE A 144 -18.65 -6.96 -7.23
N GLN A 145 -18.86 -8.07 -7.92
CA GLN A 145 -19.38 -9.30 -7.33
C GLN A 145 -18.44 -9.84 -6.26
N ARG A 146 -17.14 -9.93 -6.58
CA ARG A 146 -16.10 -10.40 -5.65
C ARG A 146 -16.00 -9.51 -4.41
N ALA A 147 -15.98 -8.19 -4.58
CA ALA A 147 -15.96 -7.25 -3.46
C ALA A 147 -17.23 -7.38 -2.62
N GLY A 148 -18.40 -7.50 -3.26
CA GLY A 148 -19.68 -7.74 -2.58
C GLY A 148 -19.66 -9.02 -1.73
N ASP A 149 -19.13 -10.11 -2.28
CA ASP A 149 -18.97 -11.39 -1.59
C ASP A 149 -18.08 -11.29 -0.35
N ASN A 150 -16.93 -10.62 -0.47
CA ASN A 150 -16.02 -10.39 0.64
C ASN A 150 -16.59 -9.47 1.70
N ILE A 151 -17.09 -8.30 1.30
CA ILE A 151 -17.63 -7.29 2.21
C ILE A 151 -18.82 -7.86 2.97
N LEU A 152 -19.75 -8.56 2.30
CA LEU A 152 -20.90 -9.17 2.94
C LEU A 152 -20.48 -10.21 3.99
N ALA A 153 -19.54 -11.10 3.63
CA ALA A 153 -19.10 -12.15 4.54
C ALA A 153 -18.36 -11.59 5.76
N VAL A 154 -17.44 -10.65 5.55
CA VAL A 154 -16.72 -9.98 6.65
C VAL A 154 -17.67 -9.19 7.53
N LEU A 155 -18.61 -8.45 6.94
CA LEU A 155 -19.58 -7.66 7.69
C LEU A 155 -20.50 -8.53 8.56
N LYS A 156 -20.99 -9.66 8.03
CA LYS A 156 -21.76 -10.64 8.81
C LYS A 156 -20.95 -11.23 9.96
N TYR A 157 -19.69 -11.56 9.71
CA TYR A 157 -18.79 -12.06 10.75
C TYR A 157 -18.59 -11.01 11.85
N LEU A 158 -18.31 -9.75 11.50
CA LEU A 158 -18.13 -8.67 12.47
C LEU A 158 -19.42 -8.39 13.26
N ALA A 159 -20.57 -8.35 12.57
CA ALA A 159 -21.86 -8.03 13.17
C ALA A 159 -22.44 -9.13 14.07
N THR A 160 -21.92 -10.36 13.97
CA THR A 160 -22.29 -11.49 14.86
C THR A 160 -21.20 -11.83 15.88
N SER A 161 -20.01 -11.23 15.77
CA SER A 161 -18.86 -11.54 16.63
C SER A 161 -18.93 -10.89 18.01
N ASP A 162 -18.66 -11.68 19.05
CA ASP A 162 -18.49 -11.21 20.43
C ASP A 162 -17.20 -10.41 20.65
N MET A 163 -16.29 -10.41 19.67
CA MET A 163 -15.05 -9.64 19.74
C MET A 163 -15.29 -8.14 19.50
N LEU A 164 -16.36 -7.78 18.76
CA LEU A 164 -16.62 -6.38 18.37
C LEU A 164 -16.86 -5.45 19.58
N PRO A 165 -17.68 -5.81 20.60
CA PRO A 165 -17.86 -4.98 21.79
C PRO A 165 -16.60 -4.87 22.65
N SER A 166 -15.72 -5.85 22.59
CA SER A 166 -14.50 -5.95 23.39
C SER A 166 -13.23 -5.72 22.57
N SER A 167 -13.34 -4.99 21.45
CA SER A 167 -12.25 -4.75 20.50
C SER A 167 -10.99 -4.18 21.16
N SER A 168 -11.14 -3.34 22.19
CA SER A 168 -10.04 -2.81 22.98
C SER A 168 -9.20 -3.88 23.69
N LYS A 169 -9.83 -4.97 24.16
CA LYS A 169 -9.13 -6.12 24.78
C LYS A 169 -8.26 -6.86 23.76
N TYR A 170 -8.65 -6.82 22.49
CA TYR A 170 -7.94 -7.49 21.40
C TYR A 170 -6.86 -6.63 20.74
N ARG A 171 -6.58 -5.44 21.30
CA ARG A 171 -5.54 -4.53 20.82
C ARG A 171 -4.13 -5.04 21.15
N HIS A 172 -3.63 -5.99 20.36
CA HIS A 172 -2.33 -6.66 20.57
C HIS A 172 -1.22 -6.20 19.60
N GLY A 173 -1.31 -4.97 19.11
CA GLY A 173 -0.29 -4.37 18.23
C GLY A 173 -0.45 -4.75 16.76
N ASN A 174 0.60 -4.53 15.98
CA ASN A 174 0.55 -4.68 14.52
C ASN A 174 0.57 -6.14 14.07
N MET A 175 -0.05 -6.40 12.92
CA MET A 175 -0.02 -7.68 12.23
C MET A 175 0.87 -7.60 10.99
N VAL A 176 1.52 -8.72 10.69
CA VAL A 176 2.09 -8.98 9.37
C VAL A 176 1.07 -9.83 8.62
N PHE A 177 0.67 -9.38 7.44
CA PHE A 177 -0.28 -10.09 6.60
C PHE A 177 0.08 -9.96 5.13
N PHE A 178 -0.07 -11.04 4.37
CA PHE A 178 0.16 -11.02 2.93
C PHE A 178 -0.53 -12.20 2.27
N ASP A 179 -0.96 -11.98 1.05
CA ASP A 179 -1.45 -13.00 0.16
C ASP A 179 -0.31 -13.84 -0.46
N VAL A 180 -0.58 -15.14 -0.66
CA VAL A 180 0.30 -16.08 -1.35
C VAL A 180 -0.27 -16.40 -2.72
N LEU A 181 0.20 -15.69 -3.74
CA LEU A 181 -0.15 -15.89 -5.16
C LEU A 181 -1.66 -15.85 -5.47
N GLY A 182 -2.45 -15.16 -4.65
CA GLY A 182 -3.90 -15.05 -4.76
C GLY A 182 -4.67 -16.25 -4.24
N LEU A 183 -4.00 -17.19 -3.55
CA LEU A 183 -4.59 -18.46 -3.11
C LEU A 183 -5.13 -18.37 -1.68
N PHE A 184 -4.33 -17.83 -0.76
CA PHE A 184 -4.69 -17.67 0.64
C PHE A 184 -3.85 -16.58 1.29
N VAL A 185 -4.35 -16.02 2.39
CA VAL A 185 -3.65 -14.99 3.17
C VAL A 185 -3.01 -15.61 4.42
N ILE A 186 -1.74 -15.29 4.64
CA ILE A 186 -1.03 -15.57 5.89
C ILE A 186 -1.13 -14.30 6.75
N ALA A 187 -1.51 -14.46 8.02
CA ALA A 187 -1.54 -13.36 8.98
C ALA A 187 -1.02 -13.81 10.35
N TYR A 188 -0.08 -13.07 10.93
CA TYR A 188 0.45 -13.33 12.26
C TYR A 188 0.88 -12.03 12.98
N PRO A 189 0.92 -12.00 14.32
CA PRO A 189 1.36 -10.82 15.06
C PRO A 189 2.81 -10.44 14.73
N SER A 190 3.09 -9.14 14.62
CA SER A 190 4.44 -8.62 14.33
C SER A 190 5.50 -9.16 15.32
N ARG A 191 5.14 -9.39 16.58
CA ARG A 191 6.01 -10.00 17.60
C ARG A 191 6.51 -11.39 17.19
N VAL A 192 5.64 -12.22 16.60
CA VAL A 192 6.02 -13.55 16.09
C VAL A 192 7.02 -13.40 14.94
N GLY A 193 6.79 -12.43 14.04
CA GLY A 193 7.74 -12.07 13.00
C GLY A 193 9.12 -11.68 13.56
N SER A 194 9.15 -10.83 14.58
CA SER A 194 10.39 -10.43 15.25
C SER A 194 11.12 -11.62 15.91
N ILE A 195 10.39 -12.56 16.52
CA ILE A 195 10.96 -13.78 17.08
C ILE A 195 11.57 -14.64 15.97
N ILE A 196 10.82 -14.90 14.89
CA ILE A 196 11.30 -15.69 13.75
C ILE A 196 12.59 -15.06 13.18
N ASN A 197 12.57 -13.75 12.95
CA ASN A 197 13.73 -13.01 12.45
C ASN A 197 14.93 -13.12 13.40
N SER A 198 14.71 -12.97 14.71
CA SER A 198 15.76 -13.08 15.72
C SER A 198 16.35 -14.49 15.79
N VAL A 199 15.51 -15.52 15.70
CA VAL A 199 15.94 -16.94 15.68
C VAL A 199 16.76 -17.23 14.43
N VAL A 200 16.35 -16.74 13.26
CA VAL A 200 17.10 -16.89 12.00
C VAL A 200 18.47 -16.21 12.12
N VAL A 201 18.53 -14.97 12.60
CA VAL A 201 19.80 -14.26 12.82
C VAL A 201 20.69 -15.02 13.81
N MET A 202 20.13 -15.48 14.93
CA MET A 202 20.86 -16.26 15.94
C MET A 202 21.39 -17.57 15.34
N ALA A 203 20.58 -18.30 14.57
CA ALA A 203 21.00 -19.54 13.91
C ALA A 203 22.16 -19.30 12.93
N VAL A 204 22.10 -18.21 12.16
CA VAL A 204 23.19 -17.80 11.25
C VAL A 204 24.45 -17.45 12.04
N VAL A 205 24.34 -16.66 13.11
CA VAL A 205 25.48 -16.28 13.97
C VAL A 205 26.10 -17.52 14.63
N LEU A 206 25.30 -18.43 15.17
CA LEU A 206 25.78 -19.68 15.78
C LEU A 206 26.43 -20.60 14.76
N TYR A 207 25.85 -20.72 13.56
CA TYR A 207 26.42 -21.50 12.46
C TYR A 207 27.78 -20.95 12.03
N LEU A 208 27.88 -19.64 11.80
CA LEU A 208 29.12 -18.97 11.44
C LEU A 208 30.15 -19.05 12.58
N GLY A 209 29.74 -18.81 13.82
CA GLY A 209 30.59 -18.89 15.01
C GLY A 209 31.16 -20.28 15.25
N LYS A 210 30.33 -21.33 15.17
CA LYS A 210 30.78 -22.74 15.27
C LYS A 210 31.80 -23.07 14.18
N LYS A 211 31.60 -22.56 12.96
CA LYS A 211 32.51 -22.79 11.83
C LYS A 211 33.84 -22.04 11.99
N LEU A 212 33.83 -20.86 12.60
CA LEU A 212 35.04 -20.08 12.93
C LEU A 212 35.87 -20.70 14.08
N LEU A 213 35.20 -21.33 15.06
CA LEU A 213 35.84 -21.93 16.25
C LEU A 213 36.43 -23.34 16.02
N GLN A 214 36.19 -23.98 14.88
CA GLN A 214 36.70 -25.33 14.61
C GLN A 214 38.23 -25.33 14.40
N PRO A 215 39.02 -26.00 15.27
CA PRO A 215 40.49 -25.96 15.24
C PRO A 215 41.13 -26.72 14.07
N LYS A 216 40.34 -27.33 13.18
CA LYS A 216 40.83 -28.08 12.02
C LYS A 216 41.19 -27.22 10.80
N HIS A 217 40.89 -25.92 10.81
CA HIS A 217 41.30 -25.03 9.72
C HIS A 217 42.50 -24.17 10.14
N LYS A 218 43.72 -24.65 9.88
CA LYS A 218 44.95 -23.83 9.76
C LYS A 218 44.87 -22.77 8.61
N ILE A 219 43.67 -22.45 8.13
CA ILE A 219 43.35 -21.53 7.02
C ILE A 219 42.27 -20.53 7.48
N ALA A 220 42.34 -20.05 8.72
CA ALA A 220 41.41 -19.02 9.23
C ALA A 220 41.44 -17.72 8.40
N GLY A 221 42.55 -17.46 7.69
CA GLY A 221 42.70 -16.30 6.79
C GLY A 221 41.84 -16.33 5.52
N ASN A 222 41.45 -17.50 5.01
CA ASN A 222 40.66 -17.56 3.76
C ASN A 222 39.15 -17.48 4.01
N TYR A 223 38.63 -17.94 5.15
CA TYR A 223 37.19 -17.98 5.37
C TYR A 223 36.55 -16.59 5.50
N MET A 224 37.17 -15.68 6.25
CA MET A 224 36.68 -14.30 6.35
C MET A 224 36.73 -13.60 4.99
N LYS A 225 37.79 -13.85 4.21
CA LYS A 225 37.92 -13.36 2.84
C LYS A 225 36.81 -13.91 1.95
N ASP A 226 36.53 -15.21 2.00
CA ASP A 226 35.47 -15.86 1.22
C ASP A 226 34.08 -15.35 1.63
N PHE A 227 33.84 -15.13 2.92
CA PHE A 227 32.60 -14.54 3.43
C PHE A 227 32.40 -13.11 2.92
N PHE A 228 33.41 -12.24 3.05
CA PHE A 228 33.32 -10.87 2.55
C PHE A 228 33.25 -10.82 1.01
N CYS A 229 33.91 -11.74 0.31
CA CYS A 229 33.74 -11.89 -1.13
C CYS A 229 32.32 -12.32 -1.50
N ALA A 230 31.75 -13.32 -0.82
CA ALA A 230 30.37 -13.76 -1.07
C ALA A 230 29.36 -12.65 -0.76
N LEU A 231 29.53 -11.94 0.36
CA LEU A 231 28.73 -10.76 0.72
C LEU A 231 28.86 -9.67 -0.34
N GLY A 232 30.08 -9.36 -0.78
CA GLY A 232 30.35 -8.39 -1.84
C GLY A 232 29.69 -8.78 -3.17
N ILE A 233 29.79 -10.04 -3.59
CA ILE A 233 29.12 -10.56 -4.80
C ILE A 233 27.60 -10.41 -4.67
N THR A 234 27.05 -10.70 -3.48
CA THR A 234 25.61 -10.57 -3.21
C THR A 234 25.17 -9.11 -3.34
N LEU A 235 25.87 -8.18 -2.68
CA LEU A 235 25.56 -6.75 -2.76
C LEU A 235 25.73 -6.19 -4.17
N ILE A 236 26.77 -6.59 -4.90
CA ILE A 236 26.96 -6.21 -6.31
C ILE A 236 25.84 -6.77 -7.18
N SER A 237 25.41 -8.01 -6.94
CA SER A 237 24.28 -8.61 -7.67
C SER A 237 22.99 -7.81 -7.44
N TRP A 238 22.73 -7.37 -6.20
CA TRP A 238 21.56 -6.56 -5.86
C TRP A 238 21.62 -5.19 -6.50
N PHE A 239 22.77 -4.52 -6.42
CA PHE A 239 22.95 -3.19 -7.02
C PHE A 239 22.83 -3.25 -8.55
N THR A 240 23.48 -4.22 -9.20
CA THR A 240 23.40 -4.36 -10.66
C THR A 240 22.03 -4.82 -11.14
N CYS A 241 21.31 -5.62 -10.34
CA CYS A 241 19.91 -5.96 -10.55
C CYS A 241 19.04 -4.71 -10.53
N LEU A 242 19.15 -3.90 -9.47
CA LEU A 242 18.44 -2.63 -9.33
C LEU A 242 18.70 -1.72 -10.54
N VAL A 243 19.97 -1.49 -10.89
CA VAL A 243 20.34 -0.68 -12.06
C VAL A 243 19.76 -1.24 -13.36
N THR A 244 19.70 -2.56 -13.53
CA THR A 244 19.12 -3.19 -14.73
C THR A 244 17.62 -2.93 -14.82
N VAL A 245 16.89 -3.09 -13.71
CA VAL A 245 15.46 -2.80 -13.62
C VAL A 245 15.18 -1.32 -13.90
N LEU A 246 16.02 -0.41 -13.38
CA LEU A 246 15.92 1.03 -13.66
C LEU A 246 16.13 1.36 -15.14
N ILE A 247 17.13 0.76 -15.78
CA ILE A 247 17.38 0.96 -17.21
C ILE A 247 16.19 0.48 -18.04
N LEU A 248 15.62 -0.69 -17.70
CA LEU A 248 14.41 -1.19 -18.35
C LEU A 248 13.22 -0.25 -18.16
N ALA A 249 13.02 0.26 -16.95
CA ALA A 249 11.95 1.20 -16.66
C ALA A 249 12.07 2.50 -17.47
N VAL A 250 13.29 3.05 -17.58
CA VAL A 250 13.57 4.22 -18.41
C VAL A 250 13.34 3.89 -19.89
N PHE A 251 13.80 2.74 -20.37
CA PHE A 251 13.61 2.32 -21.77
C PHE A 251 12.13 2.19 -22.15
N VAL A 252 11.33 1.54 -21.30
CA VAL A 252 9.88 1.38 -21.49
C VAL A 252 9.19 2.76 -21.51
N SER A 253 9.63 3.66 -20.64
CA SER A 253 9.14 5.04 -20.61
C SER A 253 9.50 5.81 -21.88
N LEU A 254 10.72 5.66 -22.40
CA LEU A 254 11.18 6.33 -23.63
C LEU A 254 10.43 5.86 -24.89
N ILE A 255 9.91 4.64 -24.89
CA ILE A 255 9.09 4.10 -26.00
C ILE A 255 7.61 4.54 -25.88
N GLY A 256 7.27 5.32 -24.85
CA GLY A 256 5.89 5.77 -24.61
C GLY A 256 4.98 4.66 -24.09
N GLN A 257 5.55 3.60 -23.51
CA GLN A 257 4.82 2.46 -22.93
C GLN A 257 4.97 2.43 -21.39
N SER A 258 5.31 3.57 -20.79
CA SER A 258 5.35 3.75 -19.33
C SER A 258 4.05 3.25 -18.70
N LEU A 259 4.15 2.50 -17.60
CA LEU A 259 2.97 1.99 -16.88
C LEU A 259 2.05 1.08 -17.71
N SER A 260 2.51 0.53 -18.84
CA SER A 260 1.73 -0.46 -19.63
C SER A 260 1.29 -1.68 -18.82
N TRP A 261 1.99 -1.98 -17.72
CA TRP A 261 1.67 -3.05 -16.78
C TRP A 261 0.60 -2.67 -15.73
N TYR A 262 0.15 -1.40 -15.65
CA TYR A 262 -0.85 -0.96 -14.66
C TYR A 262 -2.23 -1.61 -14.85
N ASN A 263 -2.56 -1.96 -16.11
CA ASN A 263 -3.76 -2.72 -16.43
C ASN A 263 -3.58 -4.23 -16.14
N HIS A 264 -2.34 -4.72 -16.16
CA HIS A 264 -2.05 -6.15 -16.08
C HIS A 264 -0.77 -6.41 -15.26
N PHE A 265 -0.94 -6.60 -13.95
CA PHE A 265 0.18 -6.73 -13.01
C PHE A 265 1.19 -7.82 -13.40
N TYR A 266 0.73 -8.93 -14.02
CA TYR A 266 1.61 -10.01 -14.46
C TYR A 266 2.66 -9.56 -15.50
N VAL A 267 2.35 -8.53 -16.30
CA VAL A 267 3.30 -7.94 -17.24
C VAL A 267 4.49 -7.34 -16.48
N SER A 268 4.27 -6.70 -15.33
CA SER A 268 5.38 -6.16 -14.51
C SER A 268 6.30 -7.26 -13.99
N VAL A 269 5.72 -8.40 -13.58
CA VAL A 269 6.48 -9.58 -13.09
C VAL A 269 7.31 -10.18 -14.22
N CYS A 270 6.74 -10.32 -15.42
CA CYS A 270 7.48 -10.80 -16.58
C CYS A 270 8.57 -9.81 -17.00
N LEU A 271 8.29 -8.52 -17.05
CA LEU A 271 9.20 -7.49 -17.56
C LEU A 271 10.38 -7.23 -16.60
N TYR A 272 10.10 -6.86 -15.35
CA TYR A 272 11.15 -6.52 -14.38
C TYR A 272 11.65 -7.76 -13.64
N GLY A 273 10.76 -8.69 -13.30
CA GLY A 273 11.12 -9.88 -12.51
C GLY A 273 12.05 -10.83 -13.27
N THR A 274 11.79 -11.11 -14.55
CA THR A 274 12.70 -11.99 -15.34
C THR A 274 14.06 -11.35 -15.55
N ALA A 275 14.11 -10.05 -15.82
CA ALA A 275 15.36 -9.30 -15.96
C ALA A 275 16.17 -9.30 -14.66
N ALA A 276 15.52 -9.10 -13.51
CA ALA A 276 16.13 -9.18 -12.20
C ALA A 276 16.74 -10.57 -11.95
N VAL A 277 15.97 -11.64 -12.17
CA VAL A 277 16.44 -13.03 -12.00
C VAL A 277 17.60 -13.33 -12.95
N ALA A 278 17.48 -12.99 -14.23
CA ALA A 278 18.54 -13.20 -15.21
C ALA A 278 19.82 -12.48 -14.82
N LYS A 279 19.73 -11.25 -14.32
CA LYS A 279 20.90 -10.47 -13.87
C LYS A 279 21.55 -11.10 -12.65
N ILE A 280 20.77 -11.52 -11.66
CA ILE A 280 21.29 -12.21 -10.46
C ILE A 280 22.01 -13.50 -10.87
N ILE A 281 21.40 -14.33 -11.72
CA ILE A 281 22.01 -15.58 -12.22
C ILE A 281 23.31 -15.28 -12.96
N LEU A 282 23.33 -14.27 -13.83
CA LEU A 282 24.51 -13.87 -14.59
C LEU A 282 25.67 -13.50 -13.67
N ILE A 283 25.45 -12.61 -12.70
CA ILE A 283 26.51 -12.16 -11.77
C ILE A 283 27.07 -13.34 -10.97
N HIS A 284 26.21 -14.21 -10.45
CA HIS A 284 26.66 -15.38 -9.69
C HIS A 284 27.37 -16.41 -10.57
N THR A 285 26.95 -16.58 -11.83
CA THR A 285 27.63 -17.46 -12.80
C THR A 285 29.02 -16.93 -13.16
N LEU A 286 29.15 -15.61 -13.38
CA LEU A 286 30.43 -14.95 -13.62
C LEU A 286 31.34 -15.05 -12.40
N ALA A 287 30.82 -14.80 -11.20
CA ALA A 287 31.57 -14.96 -9.95
C ALA A 287 32.05 -16.41 -9.77
N LYS A 288 31.21 -17.41 -10.05
CA LYS A 288 31.61 -18.82 -10.04
C LYS A 288 32.75 -19.08 -11.02
N LYS A 289 32.63 -18.61 -12.26
CA LYS A 289 33.61 -18.85 -13.34
C LYS A 289 34.95 -18.18 -13.08
N PHE A 290 34.97 -16.94 -12.59
CA PHE A 290 36.19 -16.14 -12.47
C PHE A 290 36.84 -16.19 -11.07
N TYR A 291 36.05 -16.34 -10.00
CA TYR A 291 36.55 -16.30 -8.63
C TYR A 291 36.75 -17.70 -8.01
N TYR A 292 35.83 -18.64 -8.25
CA TYR A 292 35.86 -19.96 -7.59
C TYR A 292 36.58 -21.06 -8.39
N VAL A 293 36.85 -20.87 -9.69
CA VAL A 293 37.65 -21.82 -10.49
C VAL A 293 39.15 -21.72 -10.20
N VAL A 294 39.63 -20.59 -9.66
CA VAL A 294 41.05 -20.35 -9.33
C VAL A 294 41.41 -20.82 -7.90
N SER A 295 40.43 -21.15 -7.06
CA SER A 295 40.64 -21.65 -5.68
C SER A 295 40.20 -23.13 -5.59
N VAL A 296 41.15 -24.02 -5.35
CA VAL A 296 41.03 -25.50 -5.51
C VAL A 296 40.01 -26.17 -4.55
N ARG A 297 39.00 -26.85 -5.13
CA ARG A 297 38.25 -28.08 -4.70
C ARG A 297 37.53 -28.14 -3.31
N PRO A 298 36.61 -29.11 -3.08
CA PRO A 298 35.17 -28.87 -2.86
C PRO A 298 34.74 -29.00 -1.39
N VAL A 299 34.42 -27.91 -0.69
CA VAL A 299 33.85 -27.99 0.68
C VAL A 299 32.75 -26.95 0.94
N TYR A 300 32.34 -26.14 -0.04
CA TYR A 300 31.52 -24.94 0.25
C TYR A 300 30.16 -24.93 -0.47
N GLY A 301 29.41 -26.02 -0.31
CA GLY A 301 28.04 -26.18 -0.85
C GLY A 301 26.91 -25.60 0.00
N PHE A 302 27.16 -24.63 0.90
CA PHE A 302 26.12 -24.16 1.84
C PHE A 302 25.73 -22.68 1.69
N LEU A 303 26.58 -21.84 1.11
CA LEU A 303 26.17 -20.49 0.64
C LEU A 303 25.69 -20.52 -0.82
N PHE A 304 26.07 -21.59 -1.54
CA PHE A 304 25.47 -22.01 -2.80
C PHE A 304 24.69 -23.28 -2.53
N ALA A 305 23.47 -23.16 -2.00
CA ALA A 305 22.48 -24.24 -2.11
C ALA A 305 22.01 -24.34 -3.58
N ALA A 306 22.93 -24.69 -4.46
CA ALA A 306 22.66 -25.54 -5.60
C ALA A 306 23.23 -26.89 -5.18
N SER A 307 22.40 -27.65 -4.48
CA SER A 307 22.61 -29.08 -4.23
C SER A 307 23.01 -29.74 -5.55
N GLU A 308 24.00 -30.63 -5.48
CA GLU A 308 24.36 -31.56 -6.57
C GLU A 308 23.15 -32.38 -7.05
N ASP A 309 22.05 -32.38 -6.31
CA ASP A 309 20.72 -32.76 -6.77
C ASP A 309 19.84 -31.51 -6.93
N GLY A 310 19.59 -31.11 -8.17
CA GLY A 310 18.98 -29.83 -8.57
C GLY A 310 17.54 -29.57 -8.09
N ARG A 311 17.34 -29.37 -6.78
CA ARG A 311 16.12 -28.80 -6.20
C ARG A 311 16.43 -27.91 -5.00
N GLN A 312 15.80 -26.73 -5.03
CA GLN A 312 15.60 -25.75 -3.95
C GLN A 312 16.68 -24.67 -3.76
N ILE A 313 16.51 -23.59 -4.51
CA ILE A 313 16.81 -22.23 -4.06
C ILE A 313 15.83 -21.90 -2.92
N PRO A 314 16.21 -21.25 -1.81
CA PRO A 314 15.26 -20.84 -0.77
C PRO A 314 14.25 -19.84 -1.36
N VAL A 315 13.11 -20.38 -1.77
CA VAL A 315 12.06 -19.70 -2.54
C VAL A 315 11.56 -18.45 -1.80
N GLY A 316 11.54 -18.45 -0.47
CA GLY A 316 11.03 -17.33 0.33
C GLY A 316 11.86 -16.05 0.25
N PHE A 317 13.20 -16.14 0.19
CA PHE A 317 14.05 -14.93 0.16
C PHE A 317 14.11 -14.32 -1.25
N VAL A 318 14.03 -15.17 -2.28
CA VAL A 318 13.96 -14.74 -3.68
C VAL A 318 12.59 -14.15 -3.99
N VAL A 319 11.49 -14.71 -3.51
CA VAL A 319 10.14 -14.17 -3.75
C VAL A 319 9.93 -12.82 -3.04
N GLY A 320 10.36 -12.67 -1.79
CA GLY A 320 10.26 -11.40 -1.06
C GLY A 320 11.16 -10.30 -1.63
N PHE A 321 12.32 -10.65 -2.18
CA PHE A 321 13.22 -9.69 -2.83
C PHE A 321 12.76 -9.34 -4.25
N LEU A 322 12.24 -10.31 -5.02
CA LEU A 322 11.66 -10.06 -6.33
C LEU A 322 10.39 -9.19 -6.24
N SER A 323 9.56 -9.37 -5.21
CA SER A 323 8.41 -8.49 -5.00
C SER A 323 8.85 -7.06 -4.67
N GLN A 324 9.85 -6.87 -3.80
CA GLN A 324 10.40 -5.54 -3.50
C GLN A 324 11.08 -4.87 -4.70
N GLN A 325 11.80 -5.62 -5.53
CA GLN A 325 12.45 -5.10 -6.75
C GLN A 325 11.43 -4.71 -7.83
N THR A 326 10.38 -5.53 -7.99
CA THR A 326 9.25 -5.22 -8.89
C THR A 326 8.51 -3.97 -8.39
N LEU A 327 8.26 -3.88 -7.08
CA LEU A 327 7.69 -2.68 -6.45
C LEU A 327 8.56 -1.43 -6.64
N PHE A 328 9.88 -1.55 -6.58
CA PHE A 328 10.76 -0.40 -6.77
C PHE A 328 10.81 0.08 -8.23
N GLY A 329 10.87 -0.85 -9.20
CA GLY A 329 10.78 -0.51 -10.63
C GLY A 329 9.47 0.18 -10.97
N THR A 330 8.35 -0.34 -10.45
CA THR A 330 7.01 0.22 -10.63
C THR A 330 6.85 1.59 -9.96
N MET A 331 7.39 1.79 -8.74
CA MET A 331 7.42 3.09 -8.06
C MET A 331 8.19 4.15 -8.84
N ILE A 332 9.27 3.79 -9.52
CA ILE A 332 10.08 4.74 -10.29
C ILE A 332 9.43 5.12 -11.60
N GLU A 333 8.77 4.19 -12.30
CA GLU A 333 7.95 4.57 -13.45
C GLU A 333 6.81 5.52 -13.04
N ASN A 334 6.15 5.24 -11.90
CA ASN A 334 5.15 6.15 -11.34
C ASN A 334 5.75 7.54 -11.00
N TRP A 335 6.93 7.58 -10.39
CA TRP A 335 7.62 8.84 -10.08
C TRP A 335 8.04 9.60 -11.34
N LEU A 336 8.57 8.90 -12.34
CA LEU A 336 8.95 9.47 -13.64
C LEU A 336 7.72 10.04 -14.34
N GLN A 337 6.59 9.33 -14.35
CA GLN A 337 5.36 9.81 -14.98
C GLN A 337 4.78 11.02 -14.25
N ASN A 338 4.78 11.01 -12.91
CA ASN A 338 4.35 12.17 -12.12
C ASN A 338 5.24 13.41 -12.38
N ARG A 339 6.54 13.21 -12.62
CA ARG A 339 7.49 14.28 -12.96
C ARG A 339 7.38 14.75 -14.41
N VAL A 340 7.12 13.84 -15.35
CA VAL A 340 6.90 14.16 -16.76
C VAL A 340 5.58 14.91 -16.92
N ASN A 341 4.50 14.47 -16.26
CA ASN A 341 3.24 15.20 -16.20
C ASN A 341 3.41 16.58 -15.51
N PHE A 342 4.25 16.66 -14.46
CA PHE A 342 4.60 17.93 -13.82
C PHE A 342 5.37 18.88 -14.75
N LEU A 343 6.35 18.37 -15.50
CA LEU A 343 7.11 19.17 -16.46
C LEU A 343 6.24 19.55 -17.68
N GLU A 344 5.43 18.65 -18.21
CA GLU A 344 4.46 18.96 -19.27
C GLU A 344 3.41 19.98 -18.81
N GLY A 345 2.94 19.90 -17.56
CA GLY A 345 2.07 20.91 -16.96
C GLY A 345 2.74 22.29 -16.84
N ILE A 346 4.03 22.32 -16.49
CA ILE A 346 4.83 23.55 -16.50
C ILE A 346 4.99 24.09 -17.93
N PHE A 347 5.34 23.26 -18.89
CA PHE A 347 5.54 23.69 -20.29
C PHE A 347 4.24 24.11 -20.98
N ARG A 348 3.09 23.48 -20.67
CA ARG A 348 1.76 23.92 -21.11
C ARG A 348 1.32 25.22 -20.44
N GLY A 349 1.80 25.51 -19.23
CA GLY A 349 1.60 26.80 -18.54
C GLY A 349 2.36 27.98 -19.16
N PHE A 350 3.36 27.74 -20.02
CA PHE A 350 4.14 28.79 -20.70
C PHE A 350 3.72 29.04 -22.16
N GLY A 351 2.80 28.26 -22.73
CA GLY A 351 2.30 28.42 -24.10
C GLY A 351 0.85 28.87 -24.12
N GLY A 352 0.60 30.18 -24.16
CA GLY A 352 -0.75 30.74 -24.12
C GLY A 352 -1.61 30.39 -25.34
N LEU A 353 -2.76 29.75 -25.08
CA LEU A 353 -4.05 29.88 -25.78
C LEU A 353 -5.15 29.29 -24.87
N PRO A 354 -6.34 29.92 -24.75
CA PRO A 354 -7.28 29.63 -23.66
C PRO A 354 -8.25 28.51 -24.06
N CYS A 355 -8.26 27.39 -23.33
CA CYS A 355 -9.46 26.55 -23.20
C CYS A 355 -9.29 25.50 -22.10
N ALA A 356 -10.35 25.34 -21.30
CA ALA A 356 -10.59 24.40 -20.20
C ALA A 356 -9.79 24.67 -18.91
N ALA A 357 -10.56 25.07 -17.88
CA ALA A 357 -10.07 25.24 -16.52
C ALA A 357 -9.71 23.88 -15.91
N GLU A 358 -8.41 23.55 -15.91
CA GLU A 358 -7.84 22.55 -15.01
C GLU A 358 -7.54 23.22 -13.67
N LEU A 359 -8.31 22.89 -12.64
CA LEU A 359 -8.02 23.26 -11.26
C LEU A 359 -6.88 22.37 -10.76
N SER A 360 -5.64 22.82 -10.98
CA SER A 360 -4.46 22.25 -10.35
C SER A 360 -4.46 22.59 -8.85
N VAL A 361 -4.87 21.66 -8.00
CA VAL A 361 -4.73 21.79 -6.53
C VAL A 361 -3.35 21.22 -6.13
N PHE A 362 -2.32 22.07 -6.17
CA PHE A 362 -1.03 21.75 -5.59
C PHE A 362 -1.00 22.11 -4.10
N GLY A 363 -0.78 21.08 -3.28
CA GLY A 363 0.19 21.08 -2.18
C GLY A 363 0.12 22.19 -1.13
N CYS A 364 -0.56 21.91 -0.01
CA CYS A 364 -0.14 22.46 1.28
C CYS A 364 0.42 21.31 2.12
N SER A 365 1.72 21.09 2.01
CA SER A 365 2.49 20.20 2.88
C SER A 365 2.46 20.67 4.33
N SER A 366 2.07 19.77 5.23
CA SER A 366 2.53 19.68 6.63
C SER A 366 2.63 21.00 7.42
N LEU A 367 1.50 21.45 7.97
CA LEU A 367 1.48 22.22 9.22
C LEU A 367 0.82 21.36 10.29
N PRO A 368 1.41 21.18 11.49
CA PRO A 368 0.74 20.47 12.56
C PRO A 368 -0.47 21.31 13.02
N LEU A 369 -1.68 20.85 12.70
CA LEU A 369 -2.94 21.31 13.30
C LEU A 369 -2.97 20.88 14.77
N ARG A 370 -2.13 21.50 15.60
CA ARG A 370 -2.11 21.27 17.06
C ARG A 370 -2.46 22.50 17.89
N ASN A 371 -2.82 23.63 17.28
CA ASN A 371 -3.10 24.88 18.02
C ASN A 371 -4.33 25.66 17.51
N LEU A 372 -5.47 25.00 17.31
CA LEU A 372 -6.77 25.70 17.12
C LEU A 372 -7.82 25.32 18.18
N ALA A 373 -7.38 24.76 19.29
CA ALA A 373 -8.21 24.51 20.48
C ALA A 373 -7.64 25.28 21.68
N ARG A 374 -7.69 26.62 21.64
CA ARG A 374 -7.63 27.48 22.83
C ARG A 374 -8.21 28.84 22.44
N GLY A 375 -9.40 29.12 22.93
CA GLY A 375 -10.02 30.44 22.81
C GLY A 375 -9.13 31.50 23.46
N HIS A 376 -8.67 32.44 22.66
CA HIS A 376 -8.24 33.75 23.12
C HIS A 376 -8.85 34.78 22.18
N SER A 377 -9.73 35.59 22.76
CA SER A 377 -10.25 36.83 22.21
C SER A 377 -9.10 37.78 21.89
N LEU A 378 -9.09 38.35 20.69
CA LEU A 378 -8.32 39.55 20.36
C LEU A 378 -9.28 40.67 19.93
N PRO A 379 -9.08 41.91 20.43
CA PRO A 379 -9.97 43.04 20.18
C PRO A 379 -9.54 43.81 18.92
N GLY A 380 -10.50 44.28 18.13
CA GLY A 380 -10.22 45.17 17.01
C GLY A 380 -11.34 45.18 15.98
N GLY A 381 -12.28 46.11 16.13
CA GLY A 381 -13.40 46.26 15.23
C GLY A 381 -13.00 46.75 13.84
N THR A 382 -13.68 46.22 12.82
CA THR A 382 -14.01 46.94 11.59
C THR A 382 -15.34 46.39 11.09
N HIS A 383 -16.36 47.25 11.04
CA HIS A 383 -17.65 46.96 10.39
C HIS A 383 -17.49 47.02 8.88
N CYS A 384 -18.13 46.09 8.14
CA CYS A 384 -18.43 46.23 6.72
C CYS A 384 -19.96 46.17 6.52
N PRO A 385 -20.52 46.91 5.54
CA PRO A 385 -21.95 47.18 5.43
C PRO A 385 -22.72 46.00 4.81
N PRO A 386 -24.06 45.93 5.00
CA PRO A 386 -24.87 44.86 4.41
C PRO A 386 -25.10 45.13 2.92
N CYS A 387 -24.75 44.18 2.06
CA CYS A 387 -25.20 44.18 0.67
C CYS A 387 -26.59 43.53 0.59
N SER A 388 -27.59 44.34 0.26
CA SER A 388 -28.93 43.90 -0.12
C SER A 388 -28.92 43.48 -1.61
N GLY A 389 -29.49 42.32 -1.91
CA GLY A 389 -29.60 41.82 -3.28
C GLY A 389 -30.28 40.46 -3.33
N SER A 390 -31.52 40.45 -3.79
CA SER A 390 -32.38 39.29 -3.97
C SER A 390 -31.92 38.38 -5.12
N SER A 391 -31.32 37.24 -4.80
CA SER A 391 -31.42 35.98 -5.56
C SER A 391 -30.67 34.87 -4.81
N GLY A 392 -31.34 33.76 -4.54
CA GLY A 392 -30.84 32.66 -3.72
C GLY A 392 -29.64 31.95 -4.36
N THR A 393 -28.44 32.22 -3.84
CA THR A 393 -27.25 31.37 -3.98
C THR A 393 -26.43 31.45 -2.68
N TRP A 394 -26.21 30.31 -2.04
CA TRP A 394 -25.35 30.23 -0.85
C TRP A 394 -23.88 30.36 -1.28
N ARG A 395 -23.16 31.38 -0.79
CA ARG A 395 -21.70 31.54 -0.96
C ARG A 395 -21.01 31.30 0.39
N GLY A 396 -20.10 30.33 0.43
CA GLY A 396 -19.20 30.12 1.58
C GLY A 396 -17.99 31.05 1.51
N TYR A 397 -17.51 31.52 2.68
CA TYR A 397 -16.38 32.44 2.83
C TYR A 397 -15.15 31.66 3.33
N MET A 398 -14.02 31.70 2.60
CA MET A 398 -12.69 31.35 3.12
C MET A 398 -11.68 32.40 2.61
N GLY A 399 -10.86 32.96 3.51
CA GLY A 399 -9.62 33.65 3.15
C GLY A 399 -9.71 34.96 2.36
N GLY A 400 -10.84 35.68 2.40
CA GLY A 400 -10.93 37.03 1.81
C GLY A 400 -11.14 37.08 0.28
N ILE A 401 -11.45 35.96 -0.37
CA ILE A 401 -11.76 35.94 -1.81
C ILE A 401 -13.12 35.26 -2.03
N CYS A 402 -14.05 35.96 -2.69
CA CYS A 402 -15.31 35.40 -3.15
C CYS A 402 -15.13 34.72 -4.52
N CYS A 403 -15.27 33.39 -4.58
CA CYS A 403 -15.38 32.67 -5.85
C CYS A 403 -16.86 32.26 -6.13
N PRO A 404 -17.38 32.43 -7.34
CA PRO A 404 -18.69 31.92 -7.73
C PRO A 404 -18.66 30.41 -7.96
N LEU A 405 -19.58 29.67 -7.34
CA LEU A 405 -19.87 28.27 -7.67
C LEU A 405 -20.58 28.23 -9.04
N SER A 406 -19.93 27.64 -10.04
CA SER A 406 -20.56 27.31 -11.33
C SER A 406 -20.50 25.79 -11.48
N TYR A 407 -21.66 25.13 -11.56
CA TYR A 407 -21.79 23.72 -11.86
C TYR A 407 -21.70 23.50 -13.38
N THR A 408 -20.73 22.71 -13.83
CA THR A 408 -20.79 21.88 -15.06
C THR A 408 -19.87 20.70 -14.89
#